data_AF-A0A536Y328-F1
#
_entry.id   AF-A0A536Y328-F1
#
_cell.length_a   1.000
_cell.length_b   1.000
_cell.length_c   1.000
_cell.angle_alpha   90.00
_cell.angle_beta   90.00
_cell.angle_gamma   90.00
#
_symmetry.space_group_name_H-M   'P 1'
#
loop_
_entity.id
_entity.type
_entity.pdbx_description
1 polymer ?
#
loop_
_entity_poly.entity_id
_entity_poly.type
_entity_poly.pdbx_seq_one_letter_code
_entity_poly.pdbx_strand_id
1 'polypeptide(L)' 'MTPHIDLQAKAFAEFRFYEELNDFLAAELRKRAFQMPIDRARSVKDAIESVGVPHTEVDLVLVDGASVAFEHVLR' A
#
# COMPACT_ATOMS: atom_id res chain seq x y z
N MET A 1 -25.02 -5.14 25.49
CA MET A 1 -24.13 -4.19 24.80
C MET A 1 -24.05 -4.63 23.36
N THR A 2 -24.87 -4.02 22.52
CA THR A 2 -24.86 -4.24 21.08
C THR A 2 -23.48 -3.89 20.56
N PRO A 3 -22.79 -4.75 19.79
CA PRO A 3 -21.57 -4.32 19.12
C PRO A 3 -21.95 -3.16 18.20
N HIS A 4 -21.31 -2.02 18.40
CA HIS A 4 -21.28 -0.97 17.40
C HIS A 4 -20.56 -1.55 16.18
N ILE A 5 -21.34 -2.04 15.21
CA ILE A 5 -20.88 -2.26 13.85
C ILE A 5 -20.99 -0.88 13.20
N ASP A 6 -19.85 -0.27 12.93
CA ASP A 6 -19.74 1.05 12.32
C ASP A 6 -18.52 0.99 11.39
N LEU A 7 -18.51 1.39 10.11
CA LEU A 7 -19.48 1.78 9.07
C LEU A 7 -18.68 1.63 7.76
N GLN A 8 -19.26 1.11 6.68
CA GLN A 8 -18.61 0.90 5.36
C GLN A 8 -17.23 0.20 5.43
N ALA A 9 -17.17 -1.09 5.13
CA ALA A 9 -15.90 -1.75 4.83
C ALA A 9 -15.26 -1.06 3.61
N LYS A 10 -14.45 -0.01 3.85
CA LYS A 10 -13.50 0.48 2.86
C LYS A 10 -12.55 -0.68 2.61
N ALA A 11 -12.41 -1.09 1.35
CA ALA A 11 -11.37 -2.01 0.96
C ALA A 11 -10.02 -1.47 1.44
N PHE A 12 -9.13 -2.36 1.86
CA PHE A 12 -7.78 -2.00 2.28
C PHE A 12 -6.79 -2.95 1.62
N ALA A 13 -5.58 -2.46 1.38
CA ALA A 13 -4.46 -3.28 0.98
C ALA A 13 -3.35 -3.16 2.02
N GLU A 14 -2.64 -4.26 2.26
CA GLU A 14 -1.48 -4.28 3.15
C GLU A 14 -0.22 -4.00 2.34
N PHE A 15 0.53 -2.98 2.74
CA PHE A 15 1.78 -2.58 2.11
C PHE A 15 2.96 -2.98 2.97
N ARG A 16 4.02 -3.45 2.32
CA ARG A 16 5.32 -3.68 2.94
C ARG A 16 6.44 -3.28 1.98
N PHE A 17 7.35 -2.45 2.47
CA PHE A 17 8.51 -1.98 1.73
C PHE A 17 9.78 -2.64 2.28
N TYR A 18 10.71 -2.98 1.38
CA TYR A 18 11.94 -3.71 1.70
C TYR A 18 13.17 -2.83 1.47
N GLU A 19 14.25 -3.13 2.19
CA GLU A 19 15.55 -2.46 2.07
C GLU A 19 15.46 -0.93 2.10
N GLU A 20 16.15 -0.26 1.17
CA GLU A 20 16.31 1.20 1.04
C GLU A 20 14.99 1.94 0.84
N LEU A 21 13.93 1.27 0.37
CA LEU A 21 12.60 1.86 0.24
C LEU A 21 12.02 2.35 1.58
N ASN A 22 12.52 1.83 2.69
CA ASN A 22 12.12 2.26 4.02
C ASN A 22 12.62 3.66 4.40
N ASP A 23 13.65 4.18 3.72
CA ASP A 23 14.20 5.50 4.03
C ASP A 23 13.27 6.64 3.60
N PHE A 24 12.37 6.37 2.64
CA PHE A 24 11.32 7.28 2.21
C PHE A 24 10.12 7.34 3.18
N LEU A 25 9.93 6.31 4.02
CA LEU A 25 8.76 6.20 4.89
C LEU A 25 8.95 6.96 6.21
N ALA A 26 7.83 7.37 6.80
CA ALA A 26 7.77 7.81 8.19
C ALA A 26 8.27 6.68 9.12
N ALA A 27 8.96 7.04 10.21
CA ALA A 27 9.71 6.10 11.05
C ALA A 27 8.85 4.95 11.58
N GLU A 28 7.59 5.24 11.90
CA GLU A 28 6.59 4.31 12.41
C GLU A 28 6.10 3.27 11.40
N LEU A 29 6.30 3.51 10.09
CA LEU A 29 5.91 2.63 8.98
C LEU A 29 7.08 1.79 8.44
N ARG A 30 8.31 2.09 8.85
CA ARG A 30 9.51 1.40 8.37
C ARG A 30 9.55 -0.06 8.81
N LYS A 31 10.00 -0.93 7.91
CA LYS A 31 10.31 -2.36 8.10
C LYS A 31 9.14 -3.18 8.65
N ARG A 32 7.91 -2.74 8.41
CA ARG A 32 6.69 -3.42 8.84
C ARG A 32 5.62 -3.36 7.76
N ALA A 33 4.64 -4.24 7.90
CA ALA A 33 3.41 -4.15 7.13
C ALA A 33 2.46 -3.10 7.75
N PHE A 34 1.71 -2.39 6.91
CA PHE A 34 0.67 -1.46 7.34
C PHE A 34 -0.50 -1.44 6.35
N GLN A 35 -1.69 -1.13 6.85
CA GLN A 35 -2.91 -1.05 6.04
C GLN A 35 -3.03 0.33 5.40
N MET A 36 -3.34 0.34 4.11
CA MET A 36 -3.74 1.53 3.38
C MET A 36 -5.18 1.39 2.88
N PRO A 37 -6.07 2.36 3.18
CA PRO A 37 -7.41 2.37 2.60
C PRO A 37 -7.36 2.49 1.07
N ILE A 38 -8.14 1.66 0.40
CA ILE A 38 -8.45 1.75 -1.03
C ILE A 38 -9.83 2.42 -1.12
N ASP A 39 -9.81 3.74 -1.17
CA ASP A 39 -11.01 4.58 -1.24
C ASP A 39 -11.54 4.75 -2.68
N ARG A 40 -10.69 4.46 -3.67
CA ARG A 40 -10.99 4.38 -5.09
C ARG A 40 -10.00 3.44 -5.79
N ALA A 41 -10.40 2.94 -6.96
CA ALA A 41 -9.47 2.26 -7.85
C ALA A 41 -8.27 3.18 -8.14
N ARG A 42 -7.07 2.69 -7.82
CA ARG A 42 -5.82 3.42 -8.00
C ARG A 42 -4.74 2.49 -8.53
N SER A 43 -3.85 2.99 -9.36
CA SER A 43 -2.71 2.20 -9.81
C SER A 43 -1.76 1.93 -8.63
N VAL A 44 -0.99 0.85 -8.70
CA VAL A 44 0.11 0.54 -7.78
C VAL A 44 1.07 1.73 -7.67
N LYS A 45 1.41 2.37 -8.81
CA LYS A 45 2.25 3.58 -8.84
C LYS A 45 1.68 4.67 -7.95
N ASP A 46 0.41 5.04 -8.16
CA ASP A 46 -0.22 6.09 -7.37
C ASP A 46 -0.24 5.73 -5.89
N ALA A 47 -0.46 4.44 -5.59
CA ALA A 47 -0.47 3.88 -4.24
C ALA A 47 0.87 4.10 -3.52
N ILE A 48 1.96 3.66 -4.15
CA ILE A 48 3.33 3.76 -3.65
C ILE A 48 3.75 5.23 -3.50
N GLU A 49 3.47 6.09 -4.49
CA GLU A 49 3.82 7.51 -4.42
C GLU A 49 3.07 8.25 -3.31
N SER A 50 1.84 7.83 -2.98
CA SER A 50 1.10 8.48 -1.89
C SER A 50 1.61 8.21 -0.49
N VAL A 51 2.42 7.15 -0.32
CA VAL A 51 3.12 6.89 0.95
C VAL A 51 4.52 7.52 0.98
N GLY A 52 4.88 8.26 -0.07
CA GLY A 52 6.14 9.01 -0.18
C GLY A 52 7.27 8.27 -0.89
N VAL A 53 7.05 7.03 -1.34
CA VAL A 53 8.07 6.24 -2.05
C VAL A 53 8.01 6.59 -3.54
N PRO A 54 9.10 7.07 -4.17
CA PRO A 54 9.11 7.32 -5.60
C PRO A 54 9.08 5.98 -6.35
N HIS A 55 8.18 5.83 -7.34
CA HIS A 55 8.08 4.57 -8.09
C HIS A 55 9.36 4.23 -8.88
N THR A 56 10.16 5.24 -9.21
CA THR A 56 11.45 5.09 -9.91
C THR A 56 12.50 4.36 -9.09
N GLU A 57 12.33 4.30 -7.78
CA GLU A 57 13.21 3.58 -6.85
C GLU A 57 12.76 2.12 -6.65
N VAL A 58 11.62 1.72 -7.21
CA VAL A 58 11.02 0.40 -7.02
C VAL A 58 11.34 -0.50 -8.20
N ASP A 59 12.13 -1.55 -7.95
CA ASP A 59 12.50 -2.53 -8.99
C ASP A 59 11.45 -3.64 -9.20
N LEU A 60 10.74 -4.04 -8.14
CA LEU A 60 9.79 -5.16 -8.15
C LEU A 60 8.56 -4.83 -7.31
N VAL A 61 7.38 -5.06 -7.90
CA VAL A 61 6.11 -5.02 -7.17
C VAL A 61 5.50 -6.41 -7.15
N LEU A 62 5.07 -6.82 -5.95
CA LEU A 62 4.26 -8.01 -5.74
C LEU A 62 2.87 -7.61 -5.23
N VAL A 63 1.82 -8.05 -5.93
CA VAL A 63 0.43 -7.98 -5.45
C VAL A 63 -0.05 -9.41 -5.28
N ASP A 64 -0.46 -9.75 -4.06
CA ASP A 64 -0.86 -11.11 -3.66
C ASP A 64 0.14 -12.20 -4.09
N GLY A 65 1.43 -11.86 -4.00
CA GLY A 65 2.54 -12.74 -4.37
C GLY A 65 2.86 -12.82 -5.86
N ALA A 66 2.08 -12.16 -6.73
CA ALA A 66 2.34 -12.10 -8.17
C ALA A 66 3.10 -10.83 -8.56
N SER A 67 4.10 -10.97 -9.43
CA SER A 67 4.79 -9.83 -10.03
C SER A 67 3.85 -9.07 -10.94
N VAL A 68 3.72 -7.75 -10.73
CA VAL A 68 2.85 -6.88 -11.53
C VAL A 68 3.58 -5.62 -11.98
N ALA A 69 3.07 -5.01 -13.05
CA ALA A 69 3.51 -3.69 -13.49
C ALA A 69 2.84 -2.58 -12.67
N PHE A 70 3.38 -1.36 -12.76
CA PHE A 70 2.92 -0.18 -12.03
C PHE A 70 1.48 0.24 -12.34
N GLU A 71 0.98 -0.11 -13.53
CA GLU A 71 -0.39 0.17 -13.99
C GLU A 71 -1.43 -0.76 -13.36
N HIS A 72 -1.01 -1.80 -12.62
CA HIS A 72 -1.93 -2.69 -11.93
C HIS A 72 -2.84 -1.90 -10.99
N VAL A 73 -4.15 -2.13 -11.09
CA VAL A 73 -5.16 -1.38 -10.33
C VAL A 73 -5.52 -2.15 -9.07
N LEU A 74 -5.32 -1.52 -7.92
CA LEU A 74 -5.78 -2.01 -6.61
C LEU A 74 -7.30 -1.81 -6.48
N ARG A 75 -8.00 -2.83 -5.97
CA ARG A 75 -9.47 -2.87 -5.86
C ARG A 75 -9.91 -3.32 -4.47
#